data_AF-A0A1F8VBX4-F1
#
_entry.id   AF-A0A1F8VBX4-F1
#
_cell.length_a   1.000
_cell.length_b   1.000
_cell.length_c   1.000
_cell.angle_alpha   90.00
_cell.angle_beta   90.00
_cell.angle_gamma   90.00
#
_symmetry.space_group_name_H-M   'P 1'
#
loop_
_entity.id
_entity.type
_entity.pdbx_description
1 polymer ?
#
loop_
_entity_poly.entity_id
_entity_poly.type
_entity_poly.pdbx_seq_one_letter_code
_entity_poly.pdbx_strand_id
1 'polypeptide(L)'
;MSQFIKGHSGNPNGRPKGSINKKTLENAVTVFKIARETKFCPFRQLIHLAKNDPDTAIQLAACKELAQYLAPKLRSITLSSDVDHPVSFMLNLGSESCLND
;
A
#
# COMPACT_ATOMS: atom_id res chain seq x y z
N MET A 1 -41.57 10.97 -14.88
CA MET A 1 -40.44 10.02 -14.78
C MET A 1 -39.22 10.81 -14.30
N SER A 2 -38.68 10.50 -13.11
CA SER A 2 -37.52 11.25 -12.61
C SER A 2 -36.28 10.92 -13.44
N GLN A 3 -35.60 11.95 -13.91
CA GLN A 3 -34.41 11.87 -14.74
C GLN A 3 -33.26 11.34 -13.87
N PHE A 4 -32.64 10.23 -14.27
CA PHE A 4 -31.48 9.67 -13.55
C PHE A 4 -30.32 10.67 -13.61
N ILE A 5 -29.91 11.20 -12.44
CA ILE A 5 -28.77 12.12 -12.33
C ILE A 5 -27.53 11.30 -11.97
N LYS A 6 -26.58 11.19 -12.90
CA LYS A 6 -25.32 10.47 -12.71
C LYS A 6 -24.60 11.02 -11.46
N GLY A 7 -24.31 10.15 -10.49
CA GLY A 7 -23.64 10.51 -9.24
C GLY A 7 -24.55 10.85 -8.06
N HIS A 8 -25.87 10.88 -8.27
CA HIS A 8 -26.87 10.92 -7.22
C HIS A 8 -27.57 9.55 -7.14
N SER A 9 -27.36 8.85 -6.01
CA SER A 9 -27.92 7.53 -5.74
C SER A 9 -29.46 7.54 -5.72
N GLY A 10 -30.10 8.70 -5.48
CA GLY A 10 -31.55 8.82 -5.37
C GLY A 10 -32.15 8.09 -4.16
N ASN A 11 -31.36 7.28 -3.44
CA ASN A 11 -31.75 6.59 -2.24
C ASN A 11 -31.47 7.47 -1.00
N PRO A 12 -32.48 8.10 -0.38
CA PRO A 12 -32.31 8.92 0.82
C PRO A 12 -31.85 8.10 2.04
N ASN A 13 -32.09 6.79 2.06
CA ASN A 13 -31.61 5.85 3.07
C ASN A 13 -30.34 5.12 2.62
N GLY A 14 -29.76 5.53 1.49
CA GLY A 14 -28.54 4.95 0.96
C GLY A 14 -27.35 5.25 1.85
N ARG A 15 -26.32 4.42 1.71
CA ARG A 15 -25.05 4.63 2.41
C ARG A 15 -24.50 6.04 2.11
N PRO A 16 -24.10 6.83 3.13
CA PRO A 16 -23.56 8.17 2.91
C PRO A 16 -22.36 8.15 1.96
N LYS A 17 -22.32 9.12 1.04
CA LYS A 17 -21.25 9.23 0.04
C LYS A 17 -19.90 9.38 0.76
N GLY A 18 -18.93 8.53 0.42
CA GLY A 18 -17.60 8.52 1.05
C GLY A 18 -17.49 7.72 2.35
N SER A 19 -18.57 7.12 2.87
CA SER A 19 -18.48 6.31 4.08
C SER A 19 -17.74 4.98 3.83
N ILE A 20 -16.71 4.70 4.62
CA ILE A 20 -15.86 3.51 4.51
C ILE A 20 -16.63 2.24 4.85
N ASN A 21 -16.57 1.23 3.98
CA ASN A 21 -17.25 -0.04 4.20
C ASN A 21 -16.92 -0.65 5.58
N LYS A 22 -17.94 -1.06 6.33
CA LYS A 22 -17.78 -1.61 7.68
C LYS A 22 -16.80 -2.79 7.67
N LYS A 23 -16.94 -3.67 6.67
CA LYS A 23 -16.03 -4.81 6.48
C LYS A 23 -14.59 -4.37 6.16
N THR A 24 -14.41 -3.28 5.43
CA THR A 24 -13.08 -2.71 5.15
C THR A 24 -12.45 -2.16 6.43
N LEU A 25 -13.23 -1.49 7.28
CA LEU A 25 -12.78 -1.00 8.58
C LEU A 25 -12.39 -2.16 9.51
N GLU A 26 -13.26 -3.17 9.62
CA GLU A 26 -13.02 -4.37 10.43
C GLU A 26 -11.74 -5.08 10.00
N ASN A 27 -11.57 -5.30 8.70
CA ASN A 27 -10.35 -5.91 8.15
C ASN A 27 -9.09 -5.09 8.47
N ALA A 28 -9.13 -3.76 8.31
CA ALA A 28 -8.00 -2.91 8.62
C ALA A 28 -7.59 -3.03 10.10
N VAL A 29 -8.58 -2.97 11.01
CA VAL A 29 -8.34 -3.12 12.45
C VAL A 29 -7.72 -4.49 12.78
N THR A 30 -8.25 -5.58 12.20
CA THR A 30 -7.71 -6.92 12.41
C THR A 30 -6.27 -7.05 11.92
N VAL A 31 -5.97 -6.54 10.73
CA VAL A 31 -4.60 -6.58 10.18
C VAL A 31 -3.64 -5.78 11.06
N PHE A 32 -4.02 -4.58 11.50
CA PHE A 32 -3.19 -3.77 12.40
C PHE A 32 -2.97 -4.47 13.75
N LYS A 33 -4.00 -5.10 14.31
CA LYS A 33 -3.89 -5.84 15.57
C LYS A 33 -2.90 -6.99 15.46
N ILE A 34 -3.03 -7.82 14.41
CA ILE A 34 -2.13 -8.95 14.17
C ILE A 34 -0.70 -8.44 13.98
N ALA A 35 -0.49 -7.44 13.13
CA ALA A 35 0.84 -6.86 12.89
C ALA A 35 1.49 -6.37 14.19
N ARG A 36 0.70 -5.78 15.10
CA ARG A 36 1.17 -5.34 16.42
C ARG A 36 1.57 -6.52 17.32
N GLU A 37 0.70 -7.51 17.44
CA GLU A 37 0.93 -8.69 18.27
C GLU A 37 2.16 -9.49 17.81
N THR A 38 2.37 -9.58 16.49
CA THR A 38 3.52 -10.29 15.91
C THR A 38 4.77 -9.41 15.77
N LYS A 39 4.71 -8.13 16.20
CA LYS A 39 5.77 -7.13 15.97
C LYS A 39 6.25 -7.07 14.51
N PHE A 40 5.32 -7.30 13.58
CA PHE A 40 5.62 -7.39 12.16
C PHE A 40 5.48 -6.00 11.52
N CYS A 41 6.56 -5.49 10.92
CA CYS A 41 6.48 -4.30 10.08
C CYS A 41 6.58 -4.67 8.59
N PRO A 42 5.49 -4.52 7.81
CA PRO A 42 5.49 -4.82 6.38
C PRO A 42 6.57 -4.07 5.61
N PHE A 43 6.84 -2.79 5.95
CA PHE A 43 7.89 -2.00 5.31
C PHE A 43 9.29 -2.55 5.56
N ARG A 44 9.59 -3.00 6.80
CA ARG A 44 10.89 -3.62 7.10
C ARG A 44 11.07 -4.91 6.30
N GLN A 45 10.03 -5.72 6.19
CA GLN A 45 10.07 -6.95 5.40
C GLN A 45 10.28 -6.66 3.91
N LEU A 46 9.56 -5.68 3.34
CA LEU A 46 9.74 -5.29 1.95
C LEU A 46 11.15 -4.75 1.67
N ILE A 47 11.72 -3.96 2.58
CA ILE A 47 13.11 -3.48 2.45
C ILE A 47 14.09 -4.65 2.51
N HIS A 48 13.85 -5.64 3.37
CA HIS A 48 14.68 -6.82 3.46
C HIS A 48 14.66 -7.63 2.16
N LEU A 49 13.47 -7.89 1.61
CA LEU A 49 13.29 -8.58 0.34
C LEU A 49 13.94 -7.82 -0.82
N ALA A 50 13.73 -6.50 -0.90
CA ALA A 50 14.31 -5.65 -1.92
C ALA A 50 15.85 -5.68 -1.94
N LYS A 51 16.49 -5.85 -0.78
CA LYS A 51 17.96 -5.80 -0.64
C LYS A 51 18.64 -7.16 -0.73
N ASN A 52 18.02 -8.20 -0.17
CA ASN A 52 18.72 -9.43 0.17
C ASN A 52 18.12 -10.69 -0.48
N ASP A 53 16.96 -10.60 -1.13
CA ASP A 53 16.35 -11.79 -1.74
C ASP A 53 17.21 -12.30 -2.91
N PRO A 54 17.50 -13.60 -3.02
CA PRO A 54 18.31 -14.13 -4.12
C PRO A 54 17.63 -14.00 -5.49
N ASP A 55 16.30 -13.88 -5.54
CA ASP A 55 15.55 -13.73 -6.78
C ASP A 55 15.38 -12.25 -7.13
N THR A 56 16.03 -11.83 -8.21
CA THR A 56 15.93 -10.47 -8.77
C THR A 56 14.50 -10.03 -9.09
N ALA A 57 13.60 -10.96 -9.45
CA ALA A 57 12.20 -10.64 -9.71
C ALA A 57 11.47 -10.26 -8.40
N ILE A 58 11.78 -10.96 -7.30
CA ILE A 58 11.24 -10.65 -5.96
C ILE A 58 11.81 -9.32 -5.47
N GLN A 59 13.11 -9.08 -5.64
CA GLN A 59 13.73 -7.81 -5.30
C GLN A 59 13.05 -6.65 -6.04
N LEU A 60 12.87 -6.78 -7.35
CA LEU A 60 12.24 -5.75 -8.17
C LEU A 60 10.77 -5.54 -7.77
N ALA A 61 10.02 -6.60 -7.50
CA ALA A 61 8.63 -6.51 -7.04
C ALA A 61 8.54 -5.76 -5.70
N ALA A 62 9.40 -6.10 -4.73
CA ALA A 62 9.47 -5.42 -3.44
C ALA A 62 9.83 -3.92 -3.61
N CYS A 63 10.78 -3.60 -4.49
CA CYS A 63 11.12 -2.23 -4.85
C CYS A 63 9.93 -1.46 -5.44
N LYS A 64 9.15 -2.07 -6.35
CA LYS A 64 7.95 -1.44 -6.93
C LYS A 64 6.89 -1.15 -5.85
N GLU A 65 6.64 -2.11 -4.97
CA GLU A 65 5.70 -1.95 -3.86
C GLU A 65 6.15 -0.86 -2.87
N LEU A 66 7.45 -0.65 -2.68
CA LEU A 66 7.97 0.48 -1.88
C LEU A 66 7.88 1.81 -2.63
N ALA A 67 8.18 1.82 -3.93
CA ALA A 67 8.26 3.03 -4.76
C ALA A 67 6.92 3.80 -4.81
N GLN A 68 5.79 3.09 -4.80
CA GLN A 68 4.46 3.73 -4.82
C GLN A 68 4.20 4.63 -3.59
N TYR A 69 4.87 4.37 -2.45
CA TYR A 69 4.72 5.17 -1.24
C TYR A 69 5.63 6.39 -1.22
N LEU A 70 6.72 6.39 -2.00
CA LEU A 70 7.61 7.54 -2.16
C LEU A 70 7.13 8.48 -3.27
N ALA A 71 6.68 7.89 -4.38
CA ALA A 71 6.17 8.62 -5.52
C ALA A 71 4.97 7.86 -6.09
N PRO A 72 3.73 8.25 -5.72
CA PRO A 72 2.51 7.56 -6.14
C PRO A 72 2.37 7.40 -7.66
N LYS A 73 2.99 8.30 -8.43
CA LYS A 73 3.05 8.25 -9.90
C LYS A 73 3.86 7.06 -10.44
N LEU A 74 4.76 6.46 -9.65
CA LEU A 74 5.53 5.28 -10.04
C LEU A 74 4.70 4.01 -10.02
N ARG A 75 3.55 3.99 -9.33
CA ARG A 75 2.65 2.84 -9.28
C ARG A 75 2.13 2.42 -10.67
N SER A 76 2.02 3.38 -11.58
CA SER A 76 1.52 3.18 -12.94
C SER A 76 2.62 2.94 -13.98
N ILE A 77 3.89 2.94 -13.58
CA ILE A 77 5.02 2.82 -14.52
C ILE A 77 5.52 1.38 -14.50
N THR A 78 5.61 0.78 -15.69
CA THR A 78 6.30 -0.51 -15.86
C THR A 78 7.80 -0.28 -15.67
N LEU A 79 8.27 -0.52 -14.45
CA LEU A 79 9.70 -0.59 -14.16
C LEU A 79 10.24 -1.90 -14.75
N SER A 80 10.94 -1.82 -15.88
CA SER A 80 11.78 -2.89 -16.44
C SER A 80 13.17 -2.79 -15.80
N SER A 81 13.67 -3.88 -15.22
CA SER A 81 15.04 -3.90 -14.70
C SER A 81 16.02 -3.89 -15.87
N ASP A 82 16.85 -2.87 -15.94
CA ASP A 82 18.05 -2.84 -16.77
C ASP A 82 19.25 -2.89 -15.83
N VAL A 83 20.12 -3.89 -16.01
CA VAL A 83 21.29 -4.12 -15.13
C VAL A 83 22.26 -2.94 -15.20
N ASP A 84 22.30 -2.28 -16.35
CA ASP A 84 23.20 -1.15 -16.58
C ASP A 84 22.67 0.16 -15.97
N HIS A 85 21.37 0.23 -15.63
CA HIS A 85 20.69 1.43 -15.14
C HIS A 85 19.84 1.15 -13.89
N PRO A 86 20.47 0.97 -12.71
CA PRO A 86 19.77 0.63 -11.49
C PRO A 86 18.89 1.78 -10.99
N VAL A 87 17.64 1.46 -10.65
CA VAL A 87 16.72 2.42 -10.03
C VAL A 87 16.95 2.44 -8.52
N SER A 88 17.30 3.62 -7.98
CA SER A 88 17.59 3.79 -6.55
C SER A 88 16.56 4.69 -5.87
N PHE A 89 16.13 4.30 -4.67
CA PHE A 89 15.22 5.08 -3.84
C PHE A 89 15.75 5.19 -2.41
N MET A 90 15.59 6.36 -1.80
CA MET A 90 15.91 6.57 -0.38
C MET A 90 14.62 6.63 0.42
N LEU A 91 14.44 5.68 1.35
CA LEU A 91 13.26 5.58 2.19
C LEU A 91 13.68 5.73 3.65
N ASN A 92 13.37 6.89 4.24
CA ASN A 92 13.65 7.17 5.64
C ASN A 92 12.50 6.65 6.50
N LEU A 93 12.67 5.47 7.07
CA LEU A 93 11.79 5.01 8.14
C LEU A 93 12.20 5.71 9.44
N GLY A 94 11.31 6.50 10.02
CA GLY A 94 11.50 6.99 11.38
C GLY A 94 11.65 5.82 12.35
N SER A 95 12.41 5.98 13.43
CA SER A 95 12.59 4.96 14.47
C SER A 95 11.26 4.47 15.06
N GLU A 96 10.20 5.28 14.98
CA GLU A 96 8.87 5.03 15.55
C GLU A 96 7.82 4.54 14.53
N SER A 97 8.13 4.46 13.24
CA SER A 97 7.09 4.35 12.20
C SER A 97 6.49 2.95 12.01
N CYS A 98 6.88 1.97 12.83
CA CYS A 98 6.59 0.55 12.58
C CYS A 98 5.91 -0.16 13.77
N LEU A 99 5.28 0.58 14.70
CA LEU A 99 4.61 0.14 15.93
C LEU A 99 5.46 0.50 17.17
N ASN A 100 4.95 1.44 17.96
CA ASN A 100 5.53 1.82 19.24
C ASN A 100 5.58 0.61 20.20
N ASP A 101 6.68 0.55 20.96
CA ASP A 101 6.92 -0.37 22.08
C ASP A 101 5.76 -0.44 23.09
#